data_AF-A0A160FVQ0-F1
#
_entry.id   AF-A0A160FVQ0-F1
#
_cell.length_a   1.000
_cell.length_b   1.000
_cell.length_c   1.000
_cell.angle_alpha   90.00
_cell.angle_beta   90.00
_cell.angle_gamma   90.00
#
_symmetry.space_group_name_H-M   'P 1'
#
loop_
_entity.id
_entity.type
_entity.pdbx_description
1 polymer ?
#
loop_
_entity_poly.entity_id
_entity_poly.type
_entity_poly.pdbx_seq_one_letter_code
_entity_poly.pdbx_strand_id
1 'polypeptide(L)'
;MINIDFIYDRATFTSLWQRARACVEKVAATPASALLHFNSSNIGTQVFKALIRDIANFKGNGEFAMIVLNPDPFSYFHFHFGKYPGFIVKARHSNDDSIDILMMDSGDSPADAIGFYSEQYVVLPISGEWFMYADRGWDGGTGVLTGPPDVMSFARESFAFYENPDQAFRST
;
A
#
# COMPACT_ATOMS: atom_id res chain seq x y z
N MET A 1 -5.12 -7.32 -21.96
CA MET A 1 -4.87 -6.95 -20.55
C MET A 1 -5.83 -7.75 -19.68
N ILE A 2 -5.36 -8.24 -18.53
CA ILE A 2 -6.23 -8.87 -17.54
C ILE A 2 -6.47 -7.79 -16.49
N ASN A 3 -7.64 -7.17 -16.53
CA ASN A 3 -7.91 -6.03 -15.67
C ASN A 3 -8.07 -6.47 -14.21
N ILE A 4 -7.53 -5.66 -13.32
CA ILE A 4 -7.80 -5.72 -11.88
C ILE A 4 -9.07 -4.91 -11.64
N ASP A 5 -9.94 -5.40 -10.76
CA ASP A 5 -11.15 -4.70 -10.35
C ASP A 5 -11.09 -4.33 -8.86
N PHE A 6 -11.90 -3.33 -8.50
CA PHE A 6 -12.22 -3.04 -7.10
C PHE A 6 -12.87 -4.24 -6.42
N ILE A 7 -12.74 -4.31 -5.10
CA ILE A 7 -13.45 -5.29 -4.29
C ILE A 7 -14.91 -4.84 -4.16
N TYR A 8 -15.84 -5.68 -4.61
CA TYR A 8 -17.29 -5.47 -4.45
C TYR A 8 -17.87 -6.24 -3.25
N ASP A 9 -17.24 -7.37 -2.89
CA ASP A 9 -17.70 -8.20 -1.79
C ASP A 9 -17.30 -7.59 -0.43
N ARG A 10 -18.32 -7.25 0.36
CA ARG A 10 -18.14 -6.66 1.70
C ARG A 10 -17.36 -7.57 2.63
N ALA A 11 -17.57 -8.89 2.58
CA ALA A 11 -16.91 -9.82 3.49
C ALA A 11 -15.39 -9.86 3.23
N THR A 12 -15.01 -9.99 1.96
CA THR A 12 -13.62 -9.93 1.50
C THR A 12 -12.96 -8.61 1.87
N PHE A 13 -13.63 -7.47 1.58
CA PHE A 13 -13.07 -6.17 1.92
C PHE A 13 -12.90 -5.99 3.42
N THR A 14 -13.93 -6.33 4.22
CA THR A 14 -13.90 -6.15 5.68
C THR A 14 -12.76 -6.94 6.32
N SER A 15 -12.53 -8.18 5.86
CA SER A 15 -11.43 -9.02 6.34
C SER A 15 -10.06 -8.39 6.06
N LEU A 16 -9.84 -7.90 4.84
CA LEU A 16 -8.58 -7.23 4.46
C LEU A 16 -8.42 -5.87 5.17
N TRP A 17 -9.50 -5.12 5.33
CA TRP A 17 -9.52 -3.84 6.04
C TRP A 17 -9.17 -4.01 7.52
N GLN A 18 -9.72 -5.01 8.21
CA GLN A 18 -9.36 -5.32 9.60
C GLN A 18 -7.87 -5.66 9.72
N ARG A 19 -7.31 -6.45 8.79
CA ARG A 19 -5.87 -6.72 8.75
C ARG A 19 -5.06 -5.46 8.52
N ALA A 20 -5.48 -4.60 7.59
CA ALA A 20 -4.84 -3.32 7.33
C ALA A 20 -4.88 -2.39 8.55
N ARG A 21 -5.97 -2.36 9.31
CA ARG A 21 -6.05 -1.61 10.59
C ARG A 21 -5.07 -2.14 11.63
N ALA A 22 -4.97 -3.46 11.79
CA ALA A 22 -4.00 -4.09 12.69
C ALA A 22 -2.54 -3.78 12.27
N CYS A 23 -2.26 -3.67 10.97
CA CYS A 23 -0.97 -3.22 10.46
C CYS A 23 -0.63 -1.80 10.94
N VAL A 24 -1.59 -0.86 10.91
CA VAL A 24 -1.38 0.51 11.41
C VAL A 24 -1.09 0.53 12.90
N GLU A 25 -1.83 -0.25 13.70
CA GLU A 25 -1.57 -0.40 15.13
C GLU A 25 -0.16 -0.94 15.40
N LYS A 26 0.29 -1.91 14.60
CA LYS A 26 1.65 -2.45 14.68
C LYS A 26 2.71 -1.41 14.33
N VAL A 27 2.48 -0.55 13.33
CA VAL A 27 3.40 0.55 13.00
C VAL A 27 3.53 1.52 14.16
N ALA A 28 2.40 1.92 14.77
CA ALA A 28 2.41 2.84 15.90
C ALA A 28 3.20 2.30 17.12
N ALA A 29 3.27 0.98 17.29
CA ALA A 29 4.05 0.32 18.33
C ALA A 29 5.50 -0.02 17.92
N THR A 30 5.88 0.13 16.66
CA THR A 30 7.20 -0.25 16.14
C THR A 30 8.15 0.95 16.18
N PRO A 31 9.36 0.83 16.75
CA PRO A 31 10.36 1.90 16.72
C PRO A 31 10.70 2.30 15.27
N ALA A 32 10.83 3.60 15.01
CA ALA A 32 11.13 4.12 13.67
C ALA A 32 12.42 3.53 13.06
N SER A 33 13.43 3.23 13.90
CA SER A 33 14.67 2.56 13.46
C SER A 33 14.48 1.14 12.90
N ALA A 34 13.33 0.50 13.18
CA ALA A 34 12.97 -0.81 12.67
C ALA A 34 12.10 -0.73 11.40
N LEU A 35 11.75 0.48 10.94
CA LEU A 35 10.93 0.73 9.76
C LEU A 35 11.80 1.15 8.58
N LEU A 36 11.31 0.90 7.36
CA LEU A 36 11.92 1.37 6.11
C LEU A 36 11.05 2.46 5.51
N HIS A 37 11.55 3.70 5.47
CA HIS A 37 10.77 4.86 5.06
C HIS A 37 10.86 5.13 3.56
N PHE A 38 9.72 5.43 2.94
CA PHE A 38 9.60 5.72 1.51
C PHE A 38 8.56 6.82 1.25
N ASN A 39 8.68 7.52 0.12
CA ASN A 39 7.75 8.59 -0.24
C ASN A 39 6.47 7.94 -0.75
N SER A 40 5.33 8.23 -0.14
CA SER A 40 4.04 7.67 -0.51
C SER A 40 3.67 7.88 -1.98
N SER A 41 4.18 8.93 -2.63
CA SER A 41 4.00 9.18 -4.07
C SER A 41 4.63 8.09 -4.94
N ASN A 42 5.59 7.33 -4.43
CA ASN A 42 6.21 6.21 -5.14
C ASN A 42 5.20 5.15 -5.55
N ILE A 43 4.02 5.08 -4.92
CA ILE A 43 2.96 4.14 -5.30
C ILE A 43 2.51 4.27 -6.75
N GLY A 44 2.72 5.43 -7.39
CA GLY A 44 2.44 5.62 -8.82
C GLY A 44 3.58 5.20 -9.76
N THR A 45 4.71 4.71 -9.24
CA THR A 45 5.92 4.46 -10.04
C THR A 45 6.11 2.97 -10.34
N GLN A 46 6.63 2.68 -11.53
CA GLN A 46 6.97 1.32 -11.97
C GLN A 46 7.98 0.62 -11.04
N VAL A 47 9.01 1.36 -10.61
CA VAL A 47 10.07 0.83 -9.73
C VAL A 47 9.50 0.38 -8.38
N PHE A 48 8.59 1.16 -7.80
CA PHE A 48 7.98 0.78 -6.52
C PHE A 48 6.98 -0.37 -6.67
N LYS A 49 6.27 -0.45 -7.81
CA LYS A 49 5.41 -1.60 -8.11
C LYS A 49 6.20 -2.89 -8.29
N ALA A 50 7.36 -2.81 -8.95
CA ALA A 50 8.30 -3.91 -9.03
C ALA A 50 8.75 -4.36 -7.64
N LEU A 51 9.17 -3.44 -6.76
CA LEU A 51 9.51 -3.75 -5.37
C LEU A 51 8.39 -4.50 -4.62
N ILE A 52 7.16 -3.97 -4.66
CA ILE A 52 6.00 -4.62 -4.00
C ILE A 52 5.83 -6.05 -4.52
N ARG A 53 5.91 -6.23 -5.84
CA ARG A 53 5.80 -7.54 -6.49
C ARG A 53 6.91 -8.48 -6.06
N ASP A 54 8.14 -7.99 -6.03
CA ASP A 54 9.33 -8.77 -5.70
C ASP A 54 9.29 -9.23 -4.24
N ILE A 55 8.86 -8.36 -3.31
CA ILE A 55 8.62 -8.75 -1.92
C ILE A 55 7.51 -9.81 -1.83
N ALA A 56 6.40 -9.63 -2.56
CA ALA A 56 5.29 -10.59 -2.58
C ALA A 56 5.70 -11.96 -3.15
N ASN A 57 6.62 -11.99 -4.11
CA ASN A 57 7.20 -13.22 -4.67
C ASN A 57 8.21 -13.85 -3.69
N PHE A 58 9.07 -13.02 -3.09
CA PHE A 58 10.09 -13.47 -2.14
C PHE A 58 9.47 -14.13 -0.90
N LYS A 59 8.35 -13.60 -0.41
CA LYS A 59 7.57 -14.15 0.72
C LYS A 59 6.13 -14.43 0.37
N GLY A 60 5.91 -15.27 -0.64
CA GLY A 60 4.56 -15.72 -0.96
C GLY A 60 4.43 -16.25 -2.38
N ASN A 61 3.25 -16.05 -2.95
CA ASN A 61 2.88 -16.46 -4.30
C ASN A 61 2.80 -15.27 -5.27
N GLY A 62 3.36 -14.11 -4.89
CA GLY A 62 3.29 -12.89 -5.70
C GLY A 62 1.95 -12.15 -5.62
N GLU A 63 1.03 -12.55 -4.74
CA GLU A 63 -0.26 -11.90 -4.56
C GLU A 63 -0.27 -10.95 -3.37
N PHE A 64 -0.87 -9.78 -3.56
CA PHE A 64 -1.02 -8.77 -2.52
C PHE A 64 -2.32 -7.98 -2.72
N ALA A 65 -2.76 -7.34 -1.65
CA ALA A 65 -3.87 -6.41 -1.66
C ALA A 65 -3.37 -4.99 -1.38
N MET A 66 -4.05 -4.01 -1.95
CA MET A 66 -3.97 -2.61 -1.54
C MET A 66 -5.33 -2.20 -0.99
N ILE A 67 -5.35 -1.68 0.23
CA ILE A 67 -6.57 -1.26 0.94
C ILE A 67 -6.42 0.20 1.38
N VAL A 68 -7.37 1.04 0.99
CA VAL A 68 -7.47 2.41 1.50
C VAL A 68 -8.15 2.40 2.86
N LEU A 69 -7.57 3.14 3.80
CA LEU A 69 -8.07 3.33 5.16
C LEU A 69 -8.71 4.69 5.37
N ASN A 70 -8.22 5.71 4.67
CA ASN A 70 -8.73 7.07 4.71
C ASN A 70 -8.67 7.68 3.30
N PRO A 71 -9.74 8.34 2.79
CA PRO A 71 -11.08 8.54 3.36
C PRO A 71 -11.81 7.26 3.81
N ASP A 72 -12.79 7.38 4.71
CA ASP A 72 -13.47 6.21 5.28
C ASP A 72 -14.07 5.31 4.18
N PRO A 73 -13.70 4.01 4.15
CA PRO A 73 -14.05 3.16 3.03
C PRO A 73 -15.53 2.78 2.97
N PHE A 74 -16.27 2.90 4.09
CA PHE A 74 -17.67 2.46 4.19
C PHE A 74 -18.64 3.64 4.04
N SER A 75 -18.44 4.71 4.80
CA SER A 75 -19.34 5.87 4.81
C SER A 75 -19.06 6.88 3.70
N TYR A 76 -17.86 6.87 3.12
CA TYR A 76 -17.53 7.71 1.96
C TYR A 76 -17.49 6.87 0.68
N PHE A 77 -16.45 6.07 0.49
CA PHE A 77 -16.20 5.47 -0.83
C PHE A 77 -17.30 4.47 -1.24
N HIS A 78 -17.70 3.56 -0.36
CA HIS A 78 -18.78 2.62 -0.67
C HIS A 78 -20.14 3.31 -0.84
N PHE A 79 -20.41 4.35 -0.04
CA PHE A 79 -21.64 5.13 -0.17
C PHE A 79 -21.75 5.80 -1.55
N HIS A 80 -20.65 6.37 -2.06
CA HIS A 80 -20.63 7.04 -3.36
C HIS A 80 -20.56 6.08 -4.55
N PHE A 81 -19.76 5.01 -4.46
CA PHE A 81 -19.40 4.21 -5.64
C PHE A 81 -19.93 2.77 -5.64
N GLY A 82 -20.60 2.33 -4.57
CA GLY A 82 -21.16 0.97 -4.46
C GLY A 82 -20.12 -0.16 -4.43
N LYS A 83 -18.84 0.18 -4.31
CA LYS A 83 -17.68 -0.74 -4.22
C LYS A 83 -16.74 -0.26 -3.13
N TYR A 84 -15.74 -1.06 -2.79
CA TYR A 84 -14.81 -0.73 -1.72
C TYR A 84 -13.46 -0.27 -2.26
N PRO A 85 -12.77 0.66 -1.56
CA PRO A 85 -11.53 1.24 -2.03
C PRO A 85 -10.34 0.31 -1.76
N GLY A 86 -10.29 -0.77 -2.51
CA GLY A 86 -9.20 -1.72 -2.45
C GLY A 86 -9.30 -2.73 -3.58
N PHE A 87 -8.17 -3.34 -3.88
CA PHE A 87 -8.04 -4.31 -4.96
C PHE A 87 -7.00 -5.37 -4.63
N ILE A 88 -7.09 -6.51 -5.32
CA ILE A 88 -6.16 -7.63 -5.18
C ILE A 88 -5.38 -7.77 -6.48
N VAL A 89 -4.06 -7.73 -6.35
CA VAL A 89 -3.14 -7.99 -7.44
C VAL A 89 -2.72 -9.47 -7.36
N LYS A 90 -3.10 -10.25 -8.39
CA LYS A 90 -2.75 -11.67 -8.52
C LYS A 90 -1.42 -11.85 -9.23
N ALA A 91 -0.82 -13.03 -9.10
CA ALA A 91 0.48 -13.36 -9.71
C ALA A 91 0.52 -13.14 -11.23
N ARG A 92 -0.61 -13.36 -11.92
CA ARG A 92 -0.76 -13.17 -13.37
C ARG A 92 -0.88 -11.72 -13.82
N HIS A 93 -1.17 -10.78 -12.92
CA HIS A 93 -1.35 -9.37 -13.26
C HIS A 93 0.04 -8.72 -13.37
N SER A 94 0.21 -7.83 -14.33
CA SER A 94 1.42 -7.04 -14.52
C SER A 94 1.47 -5.83 -13.57
N ASN A 95 2.61 -5.13 -13.57
CA ASN A 95 2.72 -3.85 -12.88
C ASN A 95 1.87 -2.76 -13.55
N ASP A 96 1.71 -2.82 -14.87
CA ASP A 96 0.83 -1.92 -15.63
C ASP A 96 -0.62 -2.10 -15.20
N ASP A 97 -1.11 -3.35 -15.10
CA ASP A 97 -2.46 -3.62 -14.60
C ASP A 97 -2.67 -3.05 -13.18
N SER A 98 -1.60 -3.02 -12.37
CA SER A 98 -1.60 -2.46 -11.00
C SER A 98 -1.56 -0.93 -10.96
N ILE A 99 -1.04 -0.28 -12.00
CA ILE A 99 -1.05 1.18 -12.16
C ILE A 99 -2.40 1.61 -12.76
N ASP A 100 -2.92 0.85 -13.72
CA ASP A 100 -4.20 1.14 -14.34
C ASP A 100 -5.34 1.16 -13.30
N ILE A 101 -5.39 0.19 -12.39
CA ILE A 101 -6.40 0.19 -11.30
C ILE A 101 -6.20 1.33 -10.30
N LEU A 102 -4.96 1.80 -10.09
CA LEU A 102 -4.73 2.99 -9.26
C LEU A 102 -5.29 4.26 -9.89
N MET A 103 -5.22 4.35 -11.22
CA MET A 103 -5.67 5.51 -11.98
C MET A 103 -7.10 5.35 -12.50
N MET A 104 -7.74 4.21 -12.24
CA MET A 104 -9.09 3.92 -12.67
C MET A 104 -10.08 4.83 -11.97
N ASP A 105 -10.93 5.48 -12.77
CA ASP A 105 -12.06 6.25 -12.29
C ASP A 105 -13.00 5.36 -11.47
N SER A 106 -13.27 5.76 -10.23
CA SER A 106 -14.17 5.05 -9.33
C SER A 106 -15.65 5.26 -9.68
N GLY A 107 -15.99 6.15 -10.60
CA GLY A 107 -17.35 6.27 -11.16
C GLY A 107 -17.87 7.70 -11.29
N ASP A 108 -17.19 8.69 -10.73
CA ASP A 108 -17.61 10.11 -10.79
C ASP A 108 -16.55 11.02 -11.41
N SER A 109 -15.27 10.84 -11.05
CA SER A 109 -14.17 11.71 -11.48
C SER A 109 -12.83 10.99 -11.42
N PRO A 110 -11.88 11.30 -12.33
CA PRO A 110 -10.49 10.87 -12.22
C PRO A 110 -9.83 11.28 -10.89
N ALA A 111 -10.31 12.33 -10.24
CA ALA A 111 -9.81 12.75 -8.92
C ALA A 111 -10.10 11.72 -7.82
N ASP A 112 -11.12 10.88 -8.01
CA ASP A 112 -11.53 9.82 -7.07
C ASP A 112 -10.84 8.47 -7.37
N ALA A 113 -9.86 8.44 -8.28
CA ALA A 113 -9.00 7.26 -8.45
C ALA A 113 -8.06 7.08 -7.25
N ILE A 114 -7.86 5.83 -6.79
CA ILE A 114 -7.09 5.51 -5.57
C ILE A 114 -5.72 6.18 -5.57
N GLY A 115 -5.05 6.26 -6.72
CA GLY A 115 -3.76 6.91 -6.90
C GLY A 115 -3.74 8.37 -6.43
N PHE A 116 -4.87 9.09 -6.48
CA PHE A 116 -4.99 10.50 -6.13
C PHE A 116 -5.64 10.71 -4.76
N TYR A 117 -6.85 10.17 -4.52
CA TYR A 117 -7.60 10.53 -3.30
C TYR A 117 -7.16 9.79 -2.03
N SER A 118 -6.43 8.66 -2.15
CA SER A 118 -6.08 7.88 -0.96
C SER A 118 -5.13 8.67 -0.06
N GLU A 119 -5.60 9.04 1.13
CA GLU A 119 -4.79 9.72 2.14
C GLU A 119 -4.00 8.70 2.95
N GLN A 120 -4.66 7.62 3.37
CA GLN A 120 -4.02 6.51 4.07
C GLN A 120 -4.32 5.20 3.37
N TYR A 121 -3.28 4.40 3.12
CA TYR A 121 -3.43 3.08 2.52
C TYR A 121 -2.45 2.08 3.09
N VAL A 122 -2.79 0.80 2.96
CA VAL A 122 -1.93 -0.33 3.29
C VAL A 122 -1.78 -1.23 2.07
N VAL A 123 -0.55 -1.67 1.81
CA VAL A 123 -0.25 -2.78 0.90
C VAL A 123 0.20 -3.96 1.74
N LEU A 124 -0.46 -5.12 1.59
CA LEU A 124 -0.20 -6.30 2.41
C LEU A 124 -0.34 -7.57 1.57
N PRO A 125 0.41 -8.64 1.86
CA PRO A 125 0.28 -9.90 1.16
C PRO A 125 -1.06 -10.56 1.49
N ILE A 126 -1.57 -11.39 0.57
CA ILE A 126 -2.76 -12.20 0.86
C ILE A 126 -2.49 -13.13 2.04
N SER A 127 -1.28 -13.70 2.10
CA SER A 127 -0.76 -14.46 3.25
C SER A 127 0.69 -14.04 3.52
N GLY A 128 1.01 -13.67 4.75
CA GLY A 128 2.35 -13.23 5.15
C GLY A 128 2.30 -12.10 6.19
N GLU A 129 3.48 -11.67 6.63
CA GLU A 129 3.65 -10.76 7.78
C GLU A 129 4.27 -9.41 7.45
N TRP A 130 4.68 -9.20 6.20
CA TRP A 130 5.15 -7.90 5.73
C TRP A 130 3.97 -7.01 5.36
N PHE A 131 4.13 -5.70 5.43
CA PHE A 131 3.18 -4.75 4.89
C PHE A 131 3.83 -3.38 4.72
N MET A 132 3.24 -2.58 3.84
CA MET A 132 3.53 -1.16 3.71
C MET A 132 2.33 -0.38 4.19
N TYR A 133 2.55 0.64 5.01
CA TYR A 133 1.55 1.64 5.36
C TYR A 133 2.02 2.99 4.85
N ALA A 134 1.12 3.81 4.31
CA ALA A 134 1.43 5.17 3.94
C ALA A 134 0.35 6.12 4.44
N ASP A 135 0.81 7.30 4.85
CA ASP A 135 -0.01 8.43 5.23
C ASP A 135 0.46 9.66 4.46
N ARG A 136 -0.36 10.12 3.52
CA ARG A 136 -0.06 11.27 2.68
C ARG A 136 -0.10 12.59 3.45
N GLY A 137 -0.74 12.61 4.63
CA GLY A 137 -0.75 13.74 5.54
C GLY A 137 0.48 13.84 6.44
N TRP A 138 1.26 12.76 6.61
CA TRP A 138 2.49 12.76 7.42
C TRP A 138 3.68 13.32 6.65
N ASP A 139 4.25 14.43 7.14
CA ASP A 139 5.51 15.02 6.67
C ASP A 139 5.62 15.15 5.13
N GLY A 140 4.55 15.61 4.48
CA GLY A 140 4.51 15.77 3.01
C GLY A 140 4.37 14.46 2.22
N GLY A 141 4.00 13.37 2.90
CA GLY A 141 3.56 12.12 2.31
C GLY A 141 4.53 10.96 2.50
N THR A 142 4.67 10.48 3.73
CA THR A 142 5.56 9.38 4.11
C THR A 142 4.82 8.04 4.20
N GLY A 143 5.51 6.97 3.79
CA GLY A 143 5.14 5.60 4.08
C GLY A 143 6.27 4.80 4.69
N VAL A 144 5.92 3.66 5.27
CA VAL A 144 6.82 2.74 5.95
C VAL A 144 6.56 1.31 5.50
N LEU A 145 7.63 0.55 5.28
CA LEU A 145 7.61 -0.89 5.13
C LEU A 145 8.10 -1.52 6.43
N THR A 146 7.43 -2.59 6.85
CA THR A 146 7.86 -3.46 7.96
C THR A 146 7.51 -4.92 7.66
N GLY A 147 8.22 -5.84 8.29
CA GLY A 147 8.06 -7.28 8.08
C GLY A 147 9.16 -8.09 8.75
N PRO A 148 9.22 -9.40 8.49
CA PRO A 148 10.29 -10.27 8.97
C PRO A 148 11.68 -9.78 8.55
N PRO A 149 12.75 -10.08 9.31
CA PRO A 149 14.09 -9.53 9.04
C PRO A 149 14.62 -9.78 7.63
N ASP A 150 14.32 -10.93 7.03
CA ASP A 150 14.73 -11.26 5.67
C ASP A 150 14.01 -10.43 4.60
N VAL A 151 12.73 -10.11 4.79
CA VAL A 151 12.01 -9.14 3.94
C VAL A 151 12.66 -7.77 4.04
N MET A 152 13.02 -7.33 5.25
CA MET A 152 13.61 -6.03 5.49
C MET A 152 15.00 -5.92 4.84
N SER A 153 15.81 -6.98 4.90
CA SER A 153 17.10 -7.04 4.19
C SER A 153 16.91 -7.05 2.68
N PHE A 154 16.04 -7.93 2.16
CA PHE A 154 15.74 -8.01 0.73
C PHE A 154 15.27 -6.67 0.16
N ALA A 155 14.37 -5.98 0.88
CA ALA A 155 13.85 -4.69 0.43
C ALA A 155 14.94 -3.62 0.39
N ARG A 156 15.82 -3.53 1.41
CA ARG A 156 16.95 -2.57 1.43
C ARG A 156 17.90 -2.77 0.25
N GLU A 157 18.11 -4.01 -0.19
CA GLU A 157 18.95 -4.32 -1.35
C GLU A 157 18.26 -4.00 -2.68
N SER A 158 16.93 -4.02 -2.71
CA SER A 158 16.12 -3.88 -3.92
C SER A 158 15.63 -2.45 -4.19
N PHE A 159 15.63 -1.57 -3.18
CA PHE A 159 15.11 -0.22 -3.31
C PHE A 159 15.79 0.77 -2.35
N ALA A 160 15.98 2.00 -2.82
CA ALA A 160 16.52 3.09 -2.01
C ALA A 160 15.43 3.67 -1.09
N PHE A 161 15.33 3.14 0.13
CA PHE A 161 14.60 3.76 1.21
C PHE A 161 15.42 4.92 1.78
N TYR A 162 14.76 6.01 2.21
CA TYR A 162 15.49 7.10 2.85
C TYR A 162 15.70 6.80 4.34
N GLU A 163 16.83 7.30 4.85
CA GLU A 163 17.13 7.22 6.27
C GLU A 163 16.09 8.01 7.08
N ASN A 164 15.77 7.46 8.25
CA ASN A 164 14.69 7.86 9.14
C ASN A 164 14.66 9.41 9.34
N PRO A 165 13.51 10.10 9.18
CA PRO A 165 13.42 11.55 9.40
C PRO A 165 13.79 12.01 10.84
N ASP A 166 13.80 11.09 11.83
CA ASP A 166 14.34 11.38 13.17
C ASP A 166 15.87 11.53 13.21
N GLN A 167 16.56 11.16 12.13
CA GLN A 167 17.94 11.54 11.91
C GLN A 167 17.93 12.99 11.44
N ALA A 168 17.78 13.90 12.42
CA ALA A 168 18.02 15.32 12.21
C ALA A 168 19.24 15.47 11.31
N PHE A 169 19.07 16.16 10.18
CA PHE A 169 20.16 16.60 9.33
C PHE A 169 21.25 17.16 10.25
N ARG A 170 22.33 16.40 10.47
CA ARG A 170 23.52 16.94 11.08
C ARG A 170 24.20 17.75 10.01
N SER A 171 23.75 19.00 9.88
CA SER A 171 24.56 20.06 9.28
C SER A 171 25.75 20.32 10.20
N THR A 172 26.87 19.66 9.90
CA THR A 172 28.25 20.17 9.88
C THR A 172 29.22 19.03 9.61
#